data_AF-A0AAN7UD90-F1
#
_entry.id   AF-A0AAN7UD90-F1
#
_cell.length_a   1.000
_cell.length_b   1.000
_cell.length_c   1.000
_cell.angle_alpha   90.00
_cell.angle_beta   90.00
_cell.angle_gamma   90.00
#
_symmetry.space_group_name_H-M   'P 1'
#
loop_
_entity.id
_entity.type
_entity.pdbx_description
1 polymer ?
#
loop_
_entity_poly.entity_id
_entity_poly.type
_entity_poly.pdbx_seq_one_letter_code
_entity_poly.pdbx_strand_id
1 'polypeptide(L)'
;MITYHAGGNNCGFGAVVSDCIYQPWGNYGAEYPDPSGQCAKQLADRNTYIDKAGDGGLYQDEINTVVDLLNSPAVKNNKDFRLYILGYAHFFNLGANYCDDISFGALATLPLVGNAPKVSNRLRTDLNDGVERVNRILARVANDVGDSRVKFLDISPAFTGHRFCENNHNYKDQWYNADVWLWNFNTPADDPPADPALMDAWLDGNRFPDNSTLPNYPDGTPIGVEMQGGVVTDGSGGSTGPGPTWFQRPFHPKQGGTHAIADIIISQAIADKIPGVVGSSPPTTGSCNCDENGCSPESPACCANGTCS
;
A
#
# COMPACT_ATOMS: atom_id res chain seq x y z
N MET A 1 -18.78 -15.75 0.76
CA MET A 1 -17.86 -14.93 1.56
C MET A 1 -17.56 -13.66 0.77
N ILE A 2 -17.51 -12.51 1.44
CA ILE A 2 -17.02 -11.24 0.87
C ILE A 2 -15.91 -10.73 1.79
N THR A 3 -14.82 -10.28 1.18
CA THR A 3 -13.80 -9.46 1.84
C THR A 3 -14.05 -8.01 1.48
N TYR A 4 -14.02 -7.13 2.47
CA TYR A 4 -14.36 -5.72 2.34
C TYR A 4 -13.22 -4.87 2.88
N HIS A 5 -12.67 -4.02 2.02
CA HIS A 5 -11.57 -3.12 2.35
C HIS A 5 -11.86 -1.77 1.70
N ALA A 6 -12.39 -0.84 2.48
CA ALA A 6 -12.78 0.48 2.02
C ALA A 6 -12.64 1.52 3.16
N GLY A 7 -12.91 2.79 2.84
CA GLY A 7 -12.78 3.92 3.77
C GLY A 7 -11.49 4.73 3.61
N GLY A 8 -10.38 4.13 3.16
CA GLY A 8 -9.08 4.82 3.04
C GLY A 8 -9.10 5.98 2.04
N ASN A 9 -9.82 5.82 0.92
CA ASN A 9 -10.04 6.90 -0.05
C ASN A 9 -10.90 8.03 0.54
N ASN A 10 -11.96 7.68 1.27
CA ASN A 10 -12.84 8.66 1.93
C ASN A 10 -12.11 9.45 3.01
N CYS A 11 -11.18 8.81 3.74
CA CYS A 11 -10.28 9.48 4.66
C CYS A 11 -9.29 10.43 3.96
N GLY A 12 -9.11 10.36 2.64
CA GLY A 12 -8.19 11.24 1.92
C GLY A 12 -6.73 10.83 2.03
N PHE A 13 -6.41 9.56 2.31
CA PHE A 13 -5.01 9.10 2.39
C PHE A 13 -4.22 9.36 1.10
N GLY A 14 -4.85 9.28 -0.08
CA GLY A 14 -4.20 9.62 -1.35
C GLY A 14 -3.74 11.08 -1.41
N ALA A 15 -4.56 12.02 -0.92
CA ALA A 15 -4.20 13.44 -0.85
C ALA A 15 -3.07 13.69 0.16
N VAL A 16 -3.12 13.02 1.32
CA VAL A 16 -2.05 13.07 2.31
C VAL A 16 -0.73 12.56 1.73
N VAL A 17 -0.74 11.40 1.06
CA VAL A 17 0.47 10.83 0.44
C VAL A 17 1.03 11.78 -0.63
N SER A 18 0.18 12.31 -1.50
CA SER A 18 0.56 13.31 -2.50
C SER A 18 1.24 14.53 -1.86
N ASP A 19 0.61 15.13 -0.85
CA ASP A 19 1.00 16.46 -0.38
C ASP A 19 1.98 16.43 0.79
N CYS A 20 2.22 15.26 1.39
CA CYS A 20 3.18 15.08 2.49
C CYS A 20 4.44 14.30 2.10
N ILE A 21 4.32 13.32 1.20
CA ILE A 21 5.40 12.37 0.92
C ILE A 21 6.07 12.68 -0.41
N TYR A 22 5.28 12.86 -1.46
CA TYR A 22 5.80 12.96 -2.82
C TYR A 22 5.95 14.39 -3.31
N GLN A 23 5.03 15.28 -2.94
CA GLN A 23 4.96 16.68 -3.35
C GLN A 23 5.39 16.92 -4.83
N PRO A 24 4.75 16.22 -5.78
CA PRO A 24 5.25 16.14 -7.14
C PRO A 24 5.17 17.42 -7.96
N TRP A 25 4.29 18.38 -7.60
CA TRP A 25 4.00 19.52 -8.46
C TRP A 25 3.75 20.83 -7.71
N GLY A 26 4.37 21.90 -8.19
CA GLY A 26 4.08 23.25 -7.72
C GLY A 26 4.59 23.51 -6.30
N ASN A 27 3.97 24.49 -5.63
CA ASN A 27 4.37 24.96 -4.30
C ASN A 27 3.39 24.41 -3.24
N TYR A 28 3.88 23.53 -2.37
CA TYR A 28 3.12 22.93 -1.27
C TYR A 28 3.12 23.78 0.02
N GLY A 29 3.73 24.96 -0.01
CA GLY A 29 3.86 25.85 1.13
C GLY A 29 4.97 25.40 2.10
N ALA A 30 4.83 25.80 3.36
CA ALA A 30 5.77 25.44 4.41
C ALA A 30 5.81 23.92 4.63
N GLU A 31 6.99 23.39 4.97
CA GLU A 31 7.15 21.97 5.25
C GLU A 31 6.41 21.57 6.54
N TYR A 32 5.92 20.33 6.56
CA TYR A 32 5.34 19.76 7.77
C TYR A 32 6.37 19.78 8.92
N PRO A 33 6.02 20.22 10.14
CA PRO A 33 4.67 20.31 10.69
C PRO A 33 4.02 21.70 10.67
N ASP A 34 4.49 22.62 9.83
CA ASP A 34 3.91 23.95 9.77
C ASP A 34 2.44 23.89 9.30
N PRO A 35 1.47 24.41 10.10
CA PRO A 35 0.04 24.34 9.78
C PRO A 35 -0.36 25.16 8.55
N SER A 36 0.49 26.08 8.09
CA SER A 36 0.25 26.85 6.87
C SER A 36 0.52 26.05 5.59
N GLY A 37 1.30 24.96 5.69
CA GLY A 37 1.64 24.05 4.59
C GLY A 37 0.50 23.12 4.17
N GLN A 38 0.55 22.61 2.94
CA GLN A 38 -0.49 21.70 2.42
C GLN A 38 -0.51 20.37 3.14
N CYS A 39 0.65 19.79 3.47
CA CYS A 39 0.69 18.52 4.20
C CYS A 39 -0.08 18.57 5.52
N ALA A 40 0.15 19.61 6.34
CA ALA A 40 -0.53 19.76 7.63
C ALA A 40 -2.06 19.94 7.45
N LYS A 41 -2.50 20.64 6.39
CA LYS A 41 -3.92 20.78 6.06
C LYS A 41 -4.54 19.44 5.66
N GLN A 42 -3.90 18.66 4.79
CA GLN A 42 -4.43 17.36 4.39
C GLN A 42 -4.50 16.37 5.55
N LEU A 43 -3.50 16.40 6.45
CA LEU A 43 -3.55 15.60 7.68
C LEU A 43 -4.72 16.02 8.59
N ALA A 44 -4.98 17.32 8.71
CA ALA A 44 -6.10 17.85 9.49
C ALA A 44 -7.47 17.50 8.86
N ASP A 45 -7.60 17.60 7.54
CA ASP A 45 -8.82 17.26 6.81
C ASP A 45 -9.13 15.75 6.93
N ARG A 46 -8.11 14.89 6.75
CA ARG A 46 -8.22 13.45 7.02
C ARG A 46 -8.72 13.19 8.45
N ASN A 47 -8.07 13.79 9.44
CA ASN A 47 -8.44 13.59 10.85
C ASN A 47 -9.86 14.07 11.13
N THR A 48 -10.28 15.18 10.53
CA THR A 48 -11.65 15.70 10.64
C THR A 48 -12.67 14.67 10.18
N TYR A 49 -12.46 14.01 9.04
CA TYR A 49 -13.38 12.97 8.56
C TYR A 49 -13.36 11.70 9.43
N ILE A 50 -12.17 11.25 9.84
CA ILE A 50 -12.03 10.07 10.71
C ILE A 50 -12.75 10.26 12.04
N ASP A 51 -12.57 11.43 12.67
CA ASP A 51 -13.03 11.70 14.02
C ASP A 51 -14.46 12.27 14.07
N LYS A 52 -15.06 12.60 12.92
CA LYS A 52 -16.41 13.17 12.85
C LYS A 52 -17.46 12.17 13.34
N ALA A 53 -18.26 12.62 14.30
CA ALA A 53 -19.44 11.89 14.75
C ALA A 53 -20.64 12.12 13.82
N GLY A 54 -21.43 11.07 13.61
CA GLY A 54 -22.64 11.13 12.79
C GLY A 54 -22.36 11.24 11.29
N ASP A 55 -23.32 11.78 10.55
CA ASP A 55 -23.33 11.75 9.08
C ASP A 55 -22.09 12.38 8.44
N GLY A 56 -21.52 11.68 7.45
CA GLY A 56 -20.35 12.10 6.70
C GLY A 56 -19.05 12.02 7.50
N GLY A 57 -18.99 11.19 8.54
CA GLY A 57 -17.77 10.72 9.18
C GLY A 57 -17.57 9.22 8.94
N LEU A 58 -16.32 8.75 9.02
CA LEU A 58 -15.95 7.39 8.64
C LEU A 58 -16.85 6.32 9.30
N TYR A 59 -17.06 6.40 10.62
CA TYR A 59 -17.87 5.40 11.32
C TYR A 59 -19.28 5.27 10.74
N GLN A 60 -19.95 6.40 10.47
CA GLN A 60 -21.34 6.38 10.00
C GLN A 60 -21.42 5.86 8.56
N ASP A 61 -20.47 6.24 7.70
CA ASP A 61 -20.43 5.79 6.31
C ASP A 61 -20.18 4.27 6.23
N GLU A 62 -19.24 3.76 7.04
CA GLU A 62 -18.89 2.35 7.09
C GLU A 62 -20.02 1.49 7.69
N ILE A 63 -20.63 1.91 8.81
CA ILE A 63 -21.73 1.14 9.41
C ILE A 63 -22.97 1.11 8.52
N ASN A 64 -23.30 2.22 7.85
CA ASN A 64 -24.39 2.25 6.88
C ASN A 64 -24.14 1.26 5.74
N THR A 65 -22.92 1.27 5.18
CA THR A 65 -22.53 0.35 4.10
C THR A 65 -22.66 -1.11 4.50
N VAL A 66 -22.18 -1.47 5.70
CA VAL A 66 -22.29 -2.85 6.21
C VAL A 66 -23.75 -3.24 6.46
N VAL A 67 -24.55 -2.36 7.07
CA VAL A 67 -25.97 -2.61 7.32
C VAL A 67 -26.74 -2.79 6.00
N ASP A 68 -26.48 -1.94 5.01
CA ASP A 68 -27.10 -2.05 3.69
C ASP A 68 -26.74 -3.35 2.98
N LEU A 69 -25.46 -3.76 3.04
CA LEU A 69 -25.01 -5.04 2.52
C LEU A 69 -25.73 -6.22 3.19
N LEU A 70 -25.82 -6.21 4.53
CA LEU A 70 -26.49 -7.27 5.29
C LEU A 70 -27.99 -7.33 5.01
N ASN A 71 -28.63 -6.19 4.73
CA ASN A 71 -30.05 -6.10 4.38
C ASN A 71 -30.35 -6.40 2.90
N SER A 72 -29.33 -6.52 2.06
CA SER A 72 -29.50 -6.83 0.65
C SER A 72 -30.21 -8.18 0.44
N PRO A 73 -31.07 -8.32 -0.60
CA PRO A 73 -31.78 -9.57 -0.85
C PRO A 73 -30.88 -10.80 -1.01
N ALA A 74 -29.65 -10.61 -1.50
CA ALA A 74 -28.67 -11.67 -1.71
C ALA A 74 -28.07 -12.22 -0.39
N VAL A 75 -28.05 -11.39 0.68
CA VAL A 75 -27.33 -11.69 1.92
C VAL A 75 -28.27 -11.89 3.11
N LYS A 76 -29.38 -11.14 3.20
CA LYS A 76 -30.20 -11.04 4.42
C LYS A 76 -30.64 -12.37 5.02
N ASN A 77 -30.97 -13.34 4.18
CA ASN A 77 -31.44 -14.67 4.61
C ASN A 77 -30.37 -15.76 4.53
N ASN A 78 -29.16 -15.42 4.07
CA ASN A 78 -28.07 -16.37 3.92
C ASN A 78 -27.28 -16.47 5.25
N LYS A 79 -27.49 -17.55 6.00
CA LYS A 79 -26.81 -17.82 7.27
C LYS A 79 -25.35 -18.25 7.09
N ASP A 80 -25.00 -18.73 5.90
CA ASP A 80 -23.64 -19.16 5.55
C ASP A 80 -22.79 -18.00 4.98
N PHE A 81 -23.41 -16.83 4.77
CA PHE A 81 -22.70 -15.63 4.40
C PHE A 81 -21.68 -15.23 5.47
N ARG A 82 -20.54 -14.72 5.02
CA ARG A 82 -19.46 -14.17 5.86
C ARG A 82 -18.95 -12.89 5.20
N LEU A 83 -18.82 -11.85 6.01
CA LEU A 83 -18.19 -10.58 5.65
C LEU A 83 -16.95 -10.38 6.51
N TYR A 84 -15.81 -10.24 5.86
CA TYR A 84 -14.55 -9.91 6.51
C TYR A 84 -14.15 -8.50 6.15
N ILE A 85 -14.25 -7.60 7.12
CA ILE A 85 -13.78 -6.22 7.05
C ILE A 85 -12.28 -6.24 7.31
N LEU A 86 -11.48 -5.85 6.33
CA LEU A 86 -10.03 -5.81 6.46
C LEU A 86 -9.61 -4.44 6.99
N GLY A 87 -8.72 -4.43 7.97
CA GLY A 87 -7.99 -3.22 8.36
C GLY A 87 -6.94 -2.82 7.33
N TYR A 88 -6.24 -1.74 7.63
CA TYR A 88 -5.09 -1.21 6.89
C TYR A 88 -3.80 -1.55 7.63
N ALA A 89 -2.72 -1.78 6.90
CA ALA A 89 -1.40 -1.92 7.49
C ALA A 89 -0.81 -0.55 7.86
N HIS A 90 -0.13 -0.48 8.99
CA HIS A 90 0.78 0.63 9.27
C HIS A 90 1.81 0.75 8.15
N PHE A 91 2.07 1.97 7.69
CA PHE A 91 2.94 2.18 6.53
C PHE A 91 4.42 2.17 6.88
N PHE A 92 4.77 2.67 8.07
CA PHE A 92 6.14 2.88 8.47
C PHE A 92 6.48 2.13 9.74
N ASN A 93 7.71 1.63 9.85
CA ASN A 93 8.32 1.39 11.14
C ASN A 93 8.74 2.73 11.76
N LEU A 94 8.49 2.93 13.05
CA LEU A 94 8.82 4.17 13.77
C LEU A 94 10.18 4.13 14.48
N GLY A 95 10.81 2.94 14.58
CA GLY A 95 12.09 2.77 15.29
C GLY A 95 13.34 3.13 14.49
N ALA A 96 13.22 3.30 13.17
CA ALA A 96 14.38 3.59 12.32
C ALA A 96 14.63 5.10 12.19
N ASN A 97 15.77 5.55 12.73
CA ASN A 97 16.19 6.95 12.66
C ASN A 97 16.78 7.34 11.30
N TYR A 98 17.37 6.38 10.54
CA TYR A 98 17.93 6.69 9.22
C TYR A 98 16.88 7.25 8.25
N CYS A 99 15.61 6.89 8.47
CA CYS A 99 14.51 7.34 7.64
C CYS A 99 14.14 8.81 7.85
N ASP A 100 14.59 9.44 8.93
CA ASP A 100 14.24 10.83 9.21
C ASP A 100 14.81 11.81 8.20
N ASP A 101 15.89 11.41 7.52
CA ASP A 101 16.62 12.25 6.57
C ASP A 101 16.37 11.90 5.11
N ILE A 102 15.59 10.85 4.81
CA ILE A 102 15.28 10.48 3.44
C ILE A 102 14.03 11.19 2.95
N SER A 103 14.00 11.48 1.65
CA SER A 103 12.79 11.94 0.97
C SER A 103 12.37 10.89 -0.06
N PHE A 104 11.05 10.67 -0.13
CA PHE A 104 10.45 9.94 -1.24
C PHE A 104 10.06 10.88 -2.39
N GLY A 105 10.32 12.19 -2.30
CA GLY A 105 10.09 13.19 -3.35
C GLY A 105 11.04 13.05 -4.55
N ALA A 106 11.02 11.88 -5.19
CA ALA A 106 11.60 11.47 -6.46
C ALA A 106 11.87 12.60 -7.48
N LEU A 107 10.85 13.41 -7.73
CA LEU A 107 10.85 14.40 -8.80
C LEU A 107 11.62 15.67 -8.44
N ALA A 108 11.98 15.86 -7.18
CA ALA A 108 12.75 17.02 -6.72
C ALA A 108 14.20 17.06 -7.24
N THR A 109 14.68 15.95 -7.81
CA THR A 109 15.98 15.90 -8.53
C THR A 109 15.88 16.56 -9.92
N LEU A 110 14.67 16.83 -10.43
CA LEU A 110 14.46 17.66 -11.60
C LEU A 110 14.37 19.12 -11.12
N PRO A 111 15.29 20.02 -11.55
CA PRO A 111 15.48 21.37 -10.98
C PRO A 111 14.29 22.36 -11.14
N LEU A 112 13.12 21.89 -11.57
CA LEU A 112 11.90 22.66 -11.79
C LEU A 112 10.62 21.95 -11.28
N VAL A 113 10.72 20.81 -10.57
CA VAL A 113 9.56 19.95 -10.27
C VAL A 113 9.51 19.55 -8.79
N GLY A 114 8.57 20.13 -8.04
CA GLY A 114 8.19 19.66 -6.70
C GLY A 114 9.15 19.98 -5.56
N ASN A 115 8.79 19.52 -4.36
CA ASN A 115 9.58 19.62 -3.14
C ASN A 115 10.11 18.22 -2.75
N ALA A 116 11.13 18.16 -1.89
CA ALA A 116 11.68 16.91 -1.35
C ALA A 116 11.39 16.77 0.17
N PRO A 117 10.11 16.69 0.61
CA PRO A 117 9.81 16.59 2.03
C PRO A 117 10.40 15.31 2.60
N LYS A 118 10.98 15.41 3.79
CA LYS A 118 11.52 14.25 4.51
C LYS A 118 10.39 13.40 5.10
N VAL A 119 10.55 12.09 5.09
CA VAL A 119 9.65 11.16 5.81
C VAL A 119 10.02 11.08 7.30
N SER A 120 10.04 12.25 7.95
CA SER A 120 10.41 12.41 9.36
C SER A 120 9.61 11.48 10.28
N ASN A 121 10.19 11.11 11.42
CA ASN A 121 9.54 10.30 12.44
C ASN A 121 8.17 10.85 12.83
N ARG A 122 8.06 12.18 12.94
CA ARG A 122 6.80 12.85 13.25
C ARG A 122 5.74 12.61 12.17
N LEU A 123 6.09 12.78 10.89
CA LEU A 123 5.16 12.52 9.79
C LEU A 123 4.76 11.04 9.72
N ARG A 124 5.72 10.13 9.89
CA ARG A 124 5.47 8.67 9.93
C ARG A 124 4.53 8.30 11.07
N THR A 125 4.71 8.91 12.25
CA THR A 125 3.84 8.73 13.41
C THR A 125 2.42 9.21 13.11
N ASP A 126 2.26 10.42 12.56
CA ASP A 126 0.93 10.97 12.23
C ASP A 126 0.18 10.16 11.16
N LEU A 127 0.91 9.53 10.23
CA LEU A 127 0.36 8.64 9.22
C LEU A 127 -0.11 7.32 9.85
N ASN A 128 0.76 6.69 10.64
CA ASN A 128 0.45 5.45 11.35
C ASN A 128 -0.70 5.62 12.35
N ASP A 129 -0.73 6.71 13.11
CA ASP A 129 -1.82 7.03 14.03
C ASP A 129 -3.16 7.21 13.31
N GLY A 130 -3.13 7.74 12.08
CA GLY A 130 -4.30 7.81 11.22
C GLY A 130 -4.81 6.43 10.84
N VAL A 131 -3.92 5.54 10.38
CA VAL A 131 -4.24 4.14 10.05
C VAL A 131 -4.84 3.41 11.25
N GLU A 132 -4.20 3.54 12.40
CA GLU A 132 -4.63 2.93 13.66
C GLU A 132 -6.03 3.42 14.08
N ARG A 133 -6.33 4.72 13.93
CA ARG A 133 -7.69 5.25 14.17
C ARG A 133 -8.72 4.64 13.23
N VAL A 134 -8.40 4.52 11.94
CA VAL A 134 -9.29 3.88 10.95
C VAL A 134 -9.55 2.42 11.33
N ASN A 135 -8.51 1.66 11.66
CA ASN A 135 -8.64 0.26 12.06
C ASN A 135 -9.54 0.08 13.28
N ARG A 136 -9.39 0.93 14.30
CA ARG A 136 -10.29 0.91 15.46
C ARG A 136 -11.74 1.20 15.10
N ILE A 137 -11.99 2.12 14.16
CA ILE A 137 -13.35 2.41 13.70
C ILE A 137 -13.93 1.22 12.93
N LEU A 138 -13.17 0.59 12.04
CA LEU A 138 -13.62 -0.60 11.31
C LEU A 138 -13.88 -1.80 12.24
N ALA A 139 -13.02 -2.01 13.24
CA ALA A 139 -13.24 -3.00 14.29
C ALA A 139 -14.53 -2.71 15.08
N ARG A 140 -14.75 -1.44 15.42
CA ARG A 140 -15.96 -1.00 16.09
C ARG A 140 -17.21 -1.22 15.22
N VAL A 141 -17.16 -0.92 13.93
CA VAL A 141 -18.27 -1.17 12.99
C VAL A 141 -18.64 -2.66 12.95
N ALA A 142 -17.64 -3.54 12.81
CA ALA A 142 -17.86 -4.98 12.81
C ALA A 142 -18.55 -5.47 14.10
N ASN A 143 -18.19 -4.87 15.24
CA ASN A 143 -18.78 -5.17 16.54
C ASN A 143 -20.21 -4.60 16.70
N ASP A 144 -20.39 -3.32 16.42
CA ASP A 144 -21.61 -2.56 16.71
C ASP A 144 -22.78 -2.97 15.80
N VAL A 145 -22.50 -3.56 14.64
CA VAL A 145 -23.52 -4.20 13.78
C VAL A 145 -24.21 -5.39 14.47
N GLY A 146 -23.55 -6.04 15.42
CA GLY A 146 -24.14 -7.14 16.20
C GLY A 146 -24.46 -8.41 15.42
N ASP A 147 -23.96 -8.56 14.19
CA ASP A 147 -24.16 -9.72 13.34
C ASP A 147 -22.91 -10.62 13.33
N SER A 148 -23.05 -11.84 13.84
CA SER A 148 -21.97 -12.84 13.91
C SER A 148 -21.33 -13.23 12.56
N ARG A 149 -21.98 -12.88 11.44
CA ARG A 149 -21.45 -13.09 10.08
C ARG A 149 -20.39 -12.05 9.69
N VAL A 150 -20.27 -10.96 10.45
CA VAL A 150 -19.31 -9.86 10.20
C VAL A 150 -18.15 -9.95 11.17
N LYS A 151 -16.93 -9.86 10.65
CA LYS A 151 -15.70 -9.80 11.46
C LYS A 151 -14.73 -8.78 10.92
N PHE A 152 -14.00 -8.14 11.82
CA PHE A 152 -12.83 -7.34 11.49
C PHE A 152 -11.58 -8.20 11.53
N LEU A 153 -10.72 -8.08 10.52
CA LEU A 153 -9.42 -8.73 10.44
C LEU A 153 -8.33 -7.65 10.45
N ASP A 154 -7.54 -7.62 11.51
CA ASP A 154 -6.37 -6.76 11.60
C ASP A 154 -5.22 -7.34 10.78
N ILE A 155 -4.88 -6.68 9.68
CA ILE A 155 -3.77 -7.10 8.81
C ILE A 155 -2.44 -6.46 9.21
N SER A 156 -2.46 -5.40 10.03
CA SER A 156 -1.25 -4.61 10.26
C SER A 156 -0.11 -5.38 10.92
N PRO A 157 -0.34 -6.30 11.87
CA PRO A 157 0.74 -7.05 12.50
C PRO A 157 1.56 -7.85 11.49
N ALA A 158 0.94 -8.36 10.41
CA ALA A 158 1.63 -9.15 9.41
C ALA A 158 2.65 -8.34 8.60
N PHE A 159 2.52 -7.02 8.54
CA PHE A 159 3.49 -6.16 7.86
C PHE A 159 4.70 -5.82 8.74
N THR A 160 4.74 -6.22 10.01
CA THR A 160 5.89 -5.94 10.89
C THR A 160 7.16 -6.58 10.32
N GLY A 161 8.21 -5.78 10.12
CA GLY A 161 9.44 -6.23 9.46
C GLY A 161 9.45 -6.01 7.94
N HIS A 162 8.31 -5.61 7.37
CA HIS A 162 8.12 -5.45 5.92
C HIS A 162 7.55 -4.07 5.52
N ARG A 163 7.51 -3.11 6.45
CA ARG A 163 7.04 -1.74 6.19
C ARG A 163 8.13 -0.89 5.55
N PHE A 164 7.78 0.33 5.17
CA PHE A 164 8.81 1.34 4.95
C PHE A 164 9.59 1.60 6.25
N CYS A 165 10.86 1.97 6.10
CA CYS A 165 11.77 2.31 7.19
C CYS A 165 12.03 1.16 8.18
N GLU A 166 11.99 -0.11 7.79
CA GLU A 166 12.41 -1.19 8.70
C GLU A 166 13.92 -1.14 8.96
N ASN A 167 14.36 -1.61 10.13
CA ASN A 167 15.74 -1.46 10.60
C ASN A 167 16.78 -2.25 9.78
N ASN A 168 16.33 -3.29 9.07
CA ASN A 168 17.12 -4.12 8.17
C ASN A 168 17.15 -3.60 6.72
N HIS A 169 16.49 -2.47 6.44
CA HIS A 169 16.45 -1.86 5.11
C HIS A 169 17.25 -0.55 5.08
N ASN A 170 17.63 -0.13 3.88
CA ASN A 170 18.29 1.14 3.59
C ASN A 170 17.42 2.02 2.67
N TYR A 171 17.97 3.16 2.23
CA TYR A 171 17.27 4.09 1.34
C TYR A 171 16.80 3.47 0.03
N LYS A 172 17.65 2.68 -0.64
CA LYS A 172 17.34 2.02 -1.92
C LYS A 172 16.25 0.96 -1.76
N ASP A 173 16.28 0.24 -0.65
CA ASP A 173 15.27 -0.79 -0.37
C ASP A 173 13.84 -0.24 -0.36
N GLN A 174 13.65 1.02 0.04
CA GLN A 174 12.34 1.68 0.11
C GLN A 174 11.65 1.82 -1.25
N TRP A 175 12.36 1.56 -2.35
CA TRP A 175 11.85 1.74 -3.70
C TRP A 175 11.44 0.41 -4.33
N TYR A 176 12.30 -0.61 -4.22
CA TYR A 176 12.17 -1.83 -5.02
C TYR A 176 12.48 -3.13 -4.27
N ASN A 177 12.79 -3.10 -2.97
CA ASN A 177 13.04 -4.34 -2.26
C ASN A 177 11.72 -5.14 -2.15
N ALA A 178 11.78 -6.44 -2.47
CA ALA A 178 10.64 -7.35 -2.39
C ALA A 178 10.16 -7.56 -0.94
N ASP A 179 11.05 -7.35 0.03
CA ASP A 179 10.79 -7.45 1.48
C ASP A 179 10.16 -6.17 2.06
N VAL A 180 10.09 -5.07 1.30
CA VAL A 180 9.24 -3.93 1.61
C VAL A 180 7.88 -4.17 0.96
N TRP A 181 6.88 -4.60 1.71
CA TRP A 181 5.58 -5.04 1.20
C TRP A 181 4.63 -3.92 0.79
N LEU A 182 5.11 -2.69 0.67
CA LEU A 182 4.34 -1.54 0.23
C LEU A 182 4.94 -0.96 -1.03
N TRP A 183 4.09 -0.69 -2.02
CA TRP A 183 4.50 -0.03 -3.25
C TRP A 183 4.95 1.40 -2.97
N ASN A 184 6.14 1.76 -3.46
CA ASN A 184 6.55 3.16 -3.55
C ASN A 184 6.21 3.68 -4.97
N PHE A 185 7.20 3.93 -5.82
CA PHE A 185 6.99 4.44 -7.19
C PHE A 185 7.01 3.40 -8.32
N ASN A 186 7.32 2.15 -8.02
CA ASN A 186 7.44 1.11 -9.04
C ASN A 186 6.05 0.54 -9.42
N THR A 187 5.93 -0.01 -10.62
CA THR A 187 4.74 -0.77 -11.04
C THR A 187 4.91 -2.26 -10.74
N PRO A 188 3.82 -3.07 -10.66
CA PRO A 188 3.90 -4.55 -10.60
C PRO A 188 4.79 -5.20 -11.66
N ALA A 189 4.85 -4.62 -12.86
CA ALA A 189 5.70 -5.14 -13.92
C ALA A 189 7.19 -4.85 -13.69
N ASP A 190 7.48 -3.85 -12.86
CA ASP A 190 8.82 -3.30 -12.61
C ASP A 190 9.26 -3.50 -11.15
N ASP A 191 8.80 -4.56 -10.47
CA ASP A 191 9.21 -4.88 -9.09
C ASP A 191 9.60 -6.35 -8.90
N PRO A 192 10.89 -6.63 -8.67
CA PRO A 192 11.97 -5.64 -8.71
C PRO A 192 12.15 -5.06 -10.13
N PRO A 193 12.71 -3.86 -10.29
CA PRO A 193 12.92 -3.25 -11.59
C PRO A 193 13.82 -4.14 -12.44
N ALA A 194 13.55 -4.22 -13.74
CA ALA A 194 14.31 -5.03 -14.68
C ALA A 194 15.81 -4.65 -14.72
N ASP A 195 16.13 -3.39 -14.43
CA ASP A 195 17.49 -2.88 -14.27
C ASP A 195 17.62 -2.06 -12.98
N PRO A 196 18.07 -2.69 -11.87
CA PRO A 196 18.30 -2.00 -10.61
C PRO A 196 19.38 -0.92 -10.68
N ALA A 197 20.34 -1.02 -11.61
CA ALA A 197 21.41 -0.04 -11.74
C ALA A 197 20.89 1.28 -12.34
N LEU A 198 19.89 1.22 -13.22
CA LEU A 198 19.20 2.41 -13.71
C LEU A 198 18.41 3.12 -12.59
N MET A 199 17.71 2.36 -11.76
CA MET A 199 16.98 2.91 -10.61
C MET A 199 17.94 3.54 -9.60
N ASP A 200 19.06 2.88 -9.32
CA ASP A 200 20.12 3.41 -8.46
C ASP A 200 20.70 4.71 -9.01
N ALA A 201 21.00 4.76 -10.31
CA ALA A 201 21.52 5.96 -10.94
C ALA A 201 20.55 7.14 -10.85
N TRP A 202 19.24 6.87 -10.95
CA TRP A 202 18.20 7.89 -10.81
C TRP A 202 18.08 8.39 -9.36
N LEU A 203 18.09 7.48 -8.38
CA LEU A 203 18.11 7.82 -6.94
C LEU A 203 19.36 8.64 -6.56
N ASP A 204 20.50 8.35 -7.19
CA ASP A 204 21.78 9.02 -6.96
C ASP A 204 21.94 10.32 -7.81
N GLY A 205 20.85 10.85 -8.37
CA GLY A 205 20.84 12.14 -9.09
C GLY A 205 21.29 12.04 -10.55
N ASN A 206 20.79 11.04 -11.27
CA ASN A 206 21.09 10.71 -12.67
C ASN A 206 22.55 10.30 -12.93
N ARG A 207 23.21 9.65 -11.97
CA ARG A 207 24.64 9.30 -12.08
C ARG A 207 24.83 7.79 -11.93
N PHE A 208 25.34 7.15 -12.97
CA PHE A 208 25.73 5.74 -12.92
C PHE A 208 26.95 5.52 -12.01
N PRO A 209 27.19 4.27 -11.54
CA PRO A 209 28.37 3.91 -10.75
C PRO A 209 29.70 4.24 -11.45
N ASP A 210 29.71 4.30 -12.78
CA ASP A 210 30.86 4.68 -13.61
C ASP A 210 31.03 6.19 -13.80
N ASN A 211 30.24 7.00 -13.07
CA ASN A 211 30.27 8.45 -13.08
C ASN A 211 29.67 9.12 -14.33
N SER A 212 29.06 8.35 -15.23
CA SER A 212 28.34 8.91 -16.38
C SER A 212 26.96 9.44 -15.98
N THR A 213 26.50 10.49 -16.66
CA THR A 213 25.18 11.10 -16.43
C THR A 213 24.16 10.55 -17.43
N LEU A 214 22.96 10.15 -16.97
CA LEU A 214 21.88 9.62 -17.81
C LEU A 214 21.56 10.60 -18.97
N PRO A 215 21.72 10.23 -20.27
CA PRO A 215 21.23 11.07 -21.35
C PRO A 215 19.80 10.69 -21.77
N ASN A 216 19.49 9.39 -21.82
CA ASN A 216 18.23 8.71 -22.21
C ASN A 216 18.51 7.18 -22.15
N TYR A 217 17.51 6.31 -22.26
CA TYR A 217 17.73 4.90 -22.63
C TYR A 217 18.52 4.80 -23.97
N PRO A 218 19.16 3.67 -24.29
CA PRO A 218 19.90 3.48 -25.55
C PRO A 218 19.06 3.70 -26.83
N ASP A 219 17.73 3.62 -26.73
CA ASP A 219 16.77 3.88 -27.79
C ASP A 219 16.31 5.35 -27.87
N GLY A 220 16.84 6.22 -27.01
CA GLY A 220 16.50 7.64 -26.94
C GLY A 220 15.24 7.95 -26.14
N THR A 221 14.60 6.97 -25.49
CA THR A 221 13.48 7.25 -24.60
C THR A 221 13.97 7.94 -23.31
N PRO A 222 13.30 9.01 -22.85
CA PRO A 222 13.61 9.59 -21.55
C PRO A 222 13.46 8.53 -20.46
N ILE A 223 14.44 8.46 -19.57
CA ILE A 223 14.34 7.64 -18.35
C ILE A 223 13.34 8.33 -17.43
N GLY A 224 12.07 8.08 -17.70
CA GLY A 224 10.99 8.24 -16.75
C GLY A 224 10.71 6.88 -16.14
N VAL A 225 10.52 6.83 -14.82
CA VAL A 225 9.46 5.97 -14.27
C VAL A 225 8.26 6.17 -15.19
N GLU A 226 7.66 5.11 -15.73
CA GLU A 226 6.60 5.18 -16.73
C GLU A 226 5.49 6.18 -16.32
N MET A 227 5.67 7.47 -16.67
CA MET A 227 4.72 8.55 -16.45
C MET A 227 3.66 8.56 -17.56
N GLN A 228 3.86 7.72 -18.58
CA GLN A 228 3.03 7.58 -19.76
C GLN A 228 2.49 6.15 -19.86
N GLY A 229 1.26 5.98 -19.37
CA GLY A 229 0.27 5.18 -20.07
C GLY A 229 0.23 3.68 -19.80
N GLY A 230 -0.73 3.29 -18.95
CA GLY A 230 -1.62 2.17 -19.26
C GLY A 230 -1.20 0.80 -18.73
N VAL A 231 -1.44 0.56 -17.43
CA VAL A 231 -1.64 -0.81 -16.96
C VAL A 231 -3.06 -1.24 -17.35
N VAL A 232 -3.15 -2.26 -18.18
CA VAL A 232 -4.38 -3.02 -18.44
C VAL A 232 -4.89 -3.52 -17.09
N THR A 233 -6.05 -3.04 -16.68
CA THR A 233 -6.74 -3.45 -15.46
C THR A 233 -7.10 -4.94 -15.57
N ASP A 234 -6.61 -5.79 -14.67
CA ASP A 234 -7.46 -6.88 -14.21
C ASP A 234 -8.51 -6.25 -13.27
N GLY A 235 -9.77 -6.50 -13.60
CA GLY A 235 -10.87 -5.67 -13.10
C GLY A 235 -11.10 -5.83 -11.60
N SER A 236 -10.63 -4.87 -10.80
CA SER A 236 -11.32 -4.46 -9.57
C SER A 236 -10.80 -3.12 -9.05
N GLY A 237 -11.53 -2.04 -9.34
CA GLY A 237 -11.55 -0.85 -8.46
C GLY A 237 -10.63 0.33 -8.77
N GLY A 238 -10.11 0.47 -10.00
CA GLY A 238 -9.33 1.66 -10.39
C GLY A 238 -10.22 2.79 -10.91
N SER A 239 -10.21 3.94 -10.22
CA SER A 239 -10.73 5.21 -10.76
C SER A 239 -10.11 5.47 -12.14
N THR A 240 -10.93 5.55 -13.19
CA THR A 240 -10.54 5.76 -14.60
C THR A 240 -10.10 7.20 -14.89
N GLY A 241 -9.50 7.88 -13.93
CA GLY A 241 -9.04 9.26 -14.10
C GLY A 241 -7.86 9.33 -15.08
N PRO A 242 -7.83 10.29 -16.02
CA PRO A 242 -6.66 10.57 -16.83
C PRO A 242 -5.59 11.20 -15.92
N GLY A 243 -4.70 10.38 -15.40
CA GLY A 243 -3.59 10.80 -14.56
C GLY A 243 -2.45 9.79 -14.64
N PRO A 244 -1.21 10.19 -14.36
CA PRO A 244 -0.09 9.25 -14.33
C PRO A 244 -0.38 8.05 -13.41
N THR A 245 -0.03 6.84 -13.84
CA THR A 245 -0.28 5.57 -13.13
C THR A 245 0.27 5.55 -11.70
N TRP A 246 1.31 6.34 -11.43
CA TRP A 246 1.92 6.48 -10.10
C TRP A 246 1.05 7.21 -9.06
N PHE A 247 -0.07 7.86 -9.44
CA PHE A 247 -1.04 8.39 -8.45
C PHE A 247 -1.90 7.31 -7.78
N GLN A 248 -1.91 6.10 -8.33
CA GLN A 248 -2.99 5.15 -8.05
C GLN A 248 -2.56 4.00 -7.14
N ARG A 249 -1.26 3.77 -6.94
CA ARG A 249 -0.72 2.55 -6.30
C ARG A 249 0.24 2.71 -5.13
N PRO A 250 0.91 3.86 -4.89
CA PRO A 250 1.74 4.00 -3.70
C PRO A 250 1.01 3.58 -2.42
N PHE A 251 1.74 2.98 -1.48
CA PHE A 251 1.26 2.48 -0.19
C PHE A 251 0.27 1.31 -0.27
N HIS A 252 0.03 0.73 -1.45
CA HIS A 252 -0.73 -0.53 -1.56
C HIS A 252 0.18 -1.74 -1.28
N PRO A 253 -0.38 -2.87 -0.83
CA PRO A 253 0.37 -4.11 -0.65
C PRO A 253 1.02 -4.63 -1.95
N LYS A 254 2.28 -5.06 -1.84
CA LYS A 254 2.97 -5.89 -2.84
C LYS A 254 2.54 -7.35 -2.72
N GLN A 255 3.10 -8.23 -3.57
CA GLN A 255 2.82 -9.66 -3.54
C GLN A 255 2.97 -10.28 -2.15
N GLY A 256 4.07 -10.01 -1.43
CA GLY A 256 4.29 -10.50 -0.07
C GLY A 256 3.19 -10.06 0.92
N GLY A 257 2.84 -8.77 0.91
CA GLY A 257 1.74 -8.23 1.71
C GLY A 257 0.37 -8.80 1.34
N THR A 258 0.09 -8.97 0.04
CA THR A 258 -1.15 -9.60 -0.44
C THR A 258 -1.26 -11.05 -0.01
N HIS A 259 -0.16 -11.82 -0.07
CA HIS A 259 -0.13 -13.19 0.44
C HIS A 259 -0.39 -13.22 1.95
N ALA A 260 0.25 -12.36 2.73
CA ALA A 260 0.01 -12.29 4.17
C ALA A 260 -1.44 -11.93 4.51
N ILE A 261 -2.06 -11.02 3.76
CA ILE A 261 -3.50 -10.71 3.89
C ILE A 261 -4.35 -11.94 3.55
N ALA A 262 -4.02 -12.65 2.47
CA ALA A 262 -4.71 -13.87 2.07
C ALA A 262 -4.63 -14.96 3.16
N ASP A 263 -3.47 -15.14 3.78
CA ASP A 263 -3.26 -16.10 4.87
C ASP A 263 -4.15 -15.78 6.09
N ILE A 264 -4.29 -14.51 6.44
CA ILE A 264 -5.20 -14.07 7.51
C ILE A 264 -6.66 -14.39 7.16
N ILE A 265 -7.09 -14.06 5.94
CA ILE A 265 -8.45 -14.33 5.46
C ILE A 265 -8.74 -15.84 5.47
N ILE A 266 -7.83 -16.65 4.93
CA ILE A 266 -7.95 -18.11 4.87
C ILE A 266 -8.00 -18.70 6.28
N SER A 267 -7.10 -18.26 7.16
CA SER A 267 -7.07 -18.71 8.55
C SER A 267 -8.40 -18.43 9.26
N GLN A 268 -8.98 -17.24 9.06
CA GLN A 268 -10.29 -16.93 9.62
C GLN A 268 -11.42 -17.75 8.97
N ALA A 269 -11.39 -17.94 7.66
CA ALA A 269 -12.38 -18.75 6.93
C ALA A 269 -12.38 -20.22 7.39
N ILE A 270 -11.20 -20.78 7.67
CA ILE A 270 -11.03 -22.11 8.28
C ILE A 270 -11.65 -22.13 9.69
N ALA A 271 -11.32 -21.14 10.53
CA ALA A 271 -11.87 -21.03 11.88
C ALA A 271 -13.40 -20.89 11.88
N ASP A 272 -13.96 -20.23 10.87
CA ASP A 272 -15.40 -20.04 10.68
C ASP A 272 -16.10 -21.24 10.02
N LYS A 273 -15.33 -22.27 9.69
CA LYS A 273 -15.77 -23.52 9.07
C LYS A 273 -16.50 -23.29 7.75
N ILE A 274 -16.02 -22.35 6.93
CA ILE A 274 -16.62 -22.11 5.62
C ILE A 274 -16.46 -23.36 4.73
N PRO A 275 -17.57 -23.93 4.18
CA PRO A 275 -17.49 -25.07 3.29
C PRO A 275 -16.58 -24.80 2.08
N GLY A 276 -15.72 -25.76 1.74
CA GLY A 276 -14.74 -25.62 0.65
C GLY A 276 -13.41 -24.98 1.05
N VAL A 277 -13.31 -24.39 2.24
CA VAL A 277 -12.05 -23.92 2.84
C VAL A 277 -11.59 -24.84 3.98
N VAL A 278 -12.52 -25.50 4.68
CA VAL A 278 -12.16 -26.50 5.69
C VAL A 278 -11.47 -27.69 5.02
N GLY A 279 -10.23 -27.98 5.44
CA GLY A 279 -9.41 -29.05 4.86
C GLY A 279 -8.55 -28.59 3.68
N SER A 280 -8.72 -27.37 3.17
CA SER A 280 -7.65 -26.75 2.39
C SER A 280 -6.54 -26.38 3.36
N SER A 281 -5.31 -26.80 3.05
CA SER A 281 -4.17 -26.12 3.65
C SER A 281 -4.22 -24.67 3.15
N PRO A 282 -3.83 -23.65 3.95
CA PRO A 282 -3.34 -22.41 3.36
C PRO A 282 -2.41 -22.81 2.22
N PRO A 283 -2.37 -22.09 1.08
CA PRO A 283 -1.31 -22.34 0.12
C PRO A 283 -0.04 -22.36 0.94
N THR A 284 0.57 -23.54 1.09
CA THR A 284 1.87 -23.62 1.71
C THR A 284 2.66 -22.60 0.93
N THR A 285 3.35 -21.68 1.61
CA THR A 285 4.58 -21.14 1.04
C THR A 285 5.30 -22.40 0.60
N GLY A 286 5.19 -22.73 -0.69
CA GLY A 286 5.68 -23.98 -1.19
C GLY A 286 7.12 -23.98 -0.73
N SER A 287 7.58 -25.05 -0.11
CA SER A 287 9.02 -25.27 -0.07
C SER A 287 9.44 -25.10 -1.53
N CYS A 288 10.16 -24.02 -1.85
CA CYS A 288 10.54 -23.72 -3.22
C CYS A 288 11.30 -24.94 -3.72
N ASN A 289 10.65 -25.77 -4.54
CA ASN A 289 11.30 -26.92 -5.14
C ASN A 289 12.06 -26.38 -6.34
N CYS A 290 13.25 -25.90 -6.03
CA CYS A 290 14.25 -25.48 -6.97
C CYS A 290 15.04 -26.71 -7.35
N ASP A 291 14.89 -27.16 -8.60
CA ASP A 291 15.82 -28.13 -9.15
C ASP A 291 17.01 -27.40 -9.78
N GLU A 292 18.02 -28.17 -10.20
CA GLU A 292 19.27 -27.67 -10.78
C GLU A 292 19.03 -26.88 -12.10
N ASN A 293 17.81 -26.92 -12.65
CA ASN A 293 17.41 -26.30 -13.91
C ASN A 293 16.43 -25.12 -13.74
N GLY A 294 16.12 -24.71 -12.50
CA GLY A 294 15.29 -23.54 -12.20
C GLY A 294 13.92 -23.87 -11.57
N CYS A 295 12.97 -22.96 -11.72
CA CYS A 295 11.62 -23.11 -11.14
C CYS A 295 10.85 -24.29 -11.76
N SER A 296 10.30 -25.16 -10.92
CA SER A 296 9.36 -26.20 -11.37
C SER A 296 8.10 -25.59 -12.02
N PRO A 297 7.58 -26.17 -13.12
CA PRO A 297 6.32 -25.76 -13.76
C PRO A 297 5.11 -25.79 -12.82
N GLU A 298 5.21 -26.53 -11.71
CA GLU A 298 4.16 -26.69 -10.72
C GLU A 298 4.19 -25.59 -9.63
N SER A 299 5.15 -24.65 -9.66
CA SER A 299 5.28 -23.57 -8.67
C SER A 299 5.73 -22.23 -9.29
N PRO A 300 4.91 -21.63 -10.17
CA PRO A 300 5.24 -20.38 -10.87
C PRO A 300 5.33 -19.15 -9.94
N ALA A 301 4.81 -19.23 -8.72
CA ALA A 301 4.84 -18.15 -7.74
C ALA A 301 6.23 -17.95 -7.06
N CYS A 302 7.20 -18.84 -7.33
CA CYS A 302 8.52 -18.84 -6.70
C CYS A 302 9.63 -18.18 -7.54
N CYS A 303 9.29 -17.53 -8.67
CA CYS A 303 10.27 -17.02 -9.61
C CYS A 303 10.28 -15.48 -9.61
N ALA A 304 11.33 -14.89 -9.03
CA ALA A 304 11.74 -13.54 -9.39
C ALA A 304 12.88 -13.67 -10.42
N ASN A 305 12.73 -13.08 -11.60
CA ASN A 305 13.76 -13.04 -12.66
C ASN A 305 14.27 -14.41 -13.17
N GLY A 306 13.47 -15.48 -13.11
CA GLY A 306 13.87 -16.79 -13.63
C GLY A 306 14.88 -17.54 -12.75
N THR A 307 15.12 -17.06 -11.53
CA THR A 307 15.94 -17.72 -10.51
C THR A 307 15.14 -17.93 -9.24
N CYS A 308 15.34 -19.07 -8.59
CA CYS A 308 14.83 -19.31 -7.24
C CYS A 308 15.52 -18.41 -6.21
N SER A 309 14.75 -17.77 -5.33
CA SER A 309 15.25 -17.13 -4.10
C SER A 309 15.36 -18.10 -2.95
#